data_AF-A0A7W0JUC2-F1
#
_entry.id   AF-A0A7W0JUC2-F1
#
_cell.length_a   1.000
_cell.length_b   1.000
_cell.length_c   1.000
_cell.angle_alpha   90.00
_cell.angle_beta   90.00
_cell.angle_gamma   90.00
#
_symmetry.space_group_name_H-M   'P 1'
#
loop_
_entity.id
_entity.type
_entity.pdbx_description
1 polymer ?
#
loop_
_entity_poly.entity_id
_entity_poly.type
_entity_poly.pdbx_seq_one_letter_code
_entity_poly.pdbx_strand_id
1 'polypeptide(L)'
;MVERRAMSDQAIYGVLVKRATLGRITRLSPHDSRRTFASELIDASGDLYAVQQLLGHSNIATTTRYDRRLEQANAGSRYALSFLQRQGQARG
;
A
#
# COMPACT_ATOMS: atom_id res chain seq x y z
N MET A 1 27.84 9.40 31.24
CA MET A 1 26.64 8.55 31.18
C MET A 1 25.78 9.03 30.02
N VAL A 2 25.32 8.15 29.12
CA VAL A 2 24.41 8.53 28.03
C VAL A 2 22.98 8.19 28.49
N GLU A 3 22.13 9.20 28.64
CA GLU A 3 20.71 8.97 28.93
C GLU A 3 20.00 8.42 27.68
N ARG A 4 19.23 7.34 27.86
CA ARG A 4 18.37 6.81 26.81
C ARG A 4 17.11 7.65 26.74
N ARG A 5 17.09 8.61 25.80
CA ARG A 5 15.89 9.36 25.46
C ARG A 5 15.14 8.68 24.32
N ALA A 6 13.80 8.69 24.39
CA ALA A 6 12.96 8.27 23.27
C ALA A 6 13.26 9.10 22.02
N MET A 7 13.26 8.45 20.86
CA MET A 7 13.47 9.11 19.58
C MET A 7 12.25 9.99 19.27
N SER A 8 12.49 11.22 18.79
CA SER A 8 11.41 12.08 18.33
C SER A 8 10.95 11.68 16.93
N ASP A 9 9.71 12.02 16.59
CA ASP A 9 9.19 11.83 15.23
C ASP A 9 10.07 12.53 14.19
N GLN A 10 10.56 13.73 14.51
CA GLN A 10 11.46 14.49 13.64
C GLN A 10 12.77 13.76 13.34
N ALA A 11 13.30 12.99 14.30
CA ALA A 11 14.47 12.16 14.05
C ALA A 11 14.17 11.05 13.03
N ILE A 12 12.99 10.43 13.08
CA ILE A 12 12.55 9.43 12.08
C ILE A 12 12.43 10.08 10.70
N TYR A 13 11.78 11.25 10.61
CA TYR A 13 11.71 12.02 9.37
C TYR A 13 13.09 12.33 8.81
N GLY A 14 14.03 12.80 9.65
CA GLY A 14 15.40 13.10 9.24
C GLY A 14 16.14 11.87 8.68
N VAL A 15 15.99 10.71 9.32
CA VAL A 15 16.55 9.45 8.80
C VAL A 15 15.96 9.12 7.43
N LEU A 16 14.65 9.23 7.26
CA LEU A 16 13.98 8.91 6.00
C LEU A 16 14.38 9.86 4.87
N VAL A 17 14.47 11.17 5.12
CA VAL A 17 14.93 12.15 4.13
C VAL A 17 16.33 11.79 3.65
N LYS A 18 17.25 11.48 4.57
CA LYS A 18 18.61 11.06 4.20
C LYS A 18 18.61 9.81 3.31
N ARG A 19 17.77 8.81 3.62
CA ARG A 19 17.64 7.60 2.80
C ARG A 19 16.97 7.87 1.45
N ALA A 20 15.98 8.76 1.41
CA ALA A 20 15.30 9.16 0.20
C ALA A 20 16.28 9.84 -0.79
N THR A 21 17.16 10.72 -0.30
CA THR A 21 18.21 11.33 -1.14
C THR A 21 19.12 10.29 -1.76
N LEU A 22 19.60 9.31 -0.97
CA LEU A 22 20.46 8.23 -1.47
C LEU A 22 19.73 7.35 -2.50
N GLY A 23 18.43 7.12 -2.29
CA GLY A 23 17.57 6.37 -3.20
C GLY A 23 17.04 7.17 -4.40
N ARG A 24 17.40 8.45 -4.54
CA ARG A 24 16.84 9.37 -5.55
C ARG A 24 15.31 9.46 -5.53
N ILE A 25 14.72 9.38 -4.34
CA ILE A 25 13.27 9.52 -4.11
C ILE A 25 12.97 10.96 -3.73
N THR A 26 12.13 11.64 -4.52
CA THR A 26 11.83 13.07 -4.36
C THR A 26 11.10 13.41 -3.06
N ARG A 27 10.18 12.54 -2.61
CA ARG A 27 9.41 12.75 -1.38
C ARG A 27 9.11 11.41 -0.74
N LEU A 28 9.50 11.26 0.52
CA LEU A 28 9.25 10.07 1.32
C LEU A 28 8.88 10.48 2.74
N SER A 29 7.73 10.01 3.23
CA SER A 29 7.30 10.14 4.62
C SER A 29 7.25 8.77 5.32
N PRO A 30 7.22 8.71 6.66
CA PRO A 30 7.07 7.45 7.39
C PRO A 30 5.83 6.65 6.97
N HIS A 31 4.74 7.35 6.66
CA HIS A 31 3.51 6.70 6.21
C HIS A 31 3.68 6.06 4.84
N ASP A 32 4.43 6.64 3.91
CA ASP A 32 4.67 6.02 2.60
C ASP A 32 5.39 4.68 2.73
N SER A 33 6.39 4.59 3.60
CA SER A 33 7.06 3.32 3.91
C SER A 33 6.09 2.27 4.48
N ARG A 34 5.18 2.68 5.38
CA ARG A 34 4.13 1.79 5.92
C ARG A 34 3.18 1.29 4.82
N ARG A 35 2.77 2.18 3.90
CA ARG A 35 1.89 1.82 2.79
C ARG A 35 2.55 0.78 1.87
N THR A 36 3.80 1.05 1.46
CA THR A 36 4.56 0.12 0.63
C THR A 36 4.71 -1.23 1.32
N PHE A 37 5.13 -1.25 2.58
CA PHE A 37 5.27 -2.49 3.34
C PHE A 37 3.97 -3.30 3.41
N ALA A 38 2.85 -2.64 3.71
CA ALA A 38 1.56 -3.30 3.81
C ALA A 38 1.09 -3.88 2.47
N SER A 39 1.20 -3.11 1.39
CA SER A 39 0.78 -3.56 0.05
C SER A 39 1.66 -4.71 -0.46
N GLU A 40 2.99 -4.61 -0.34
CA GLU A 40 3.89 -5.70 -0.77
C GLU A 40 3.65 -6.98 0.05
N LEU A 41 3.40 -6.86 1.35
CA LEU A 41 3.16 -8.03 2.19
C LEU A 41 1.81 -8.70 1.87
N ILE A 42 0.77 -7.93 1.58
CA ILE A 42 -0.52 -8.46 1.13
C ILE A 42 -0.36 -9.16 -0.22
N ASP A 43 0.37 -8.54 -1.15
CA ASP A 43 0.60 -9.13 -2.49
C ASP A 43 1.37 -10.45 -2.39
N ALA A 44 2.37 -10.55 -1.50
CA ALA A 44 3.19 -11.75 -1.33
C ALA A 44 2.50 -12.88 -0.53
N SER A 45 1.80 -12.54 0.56
CA SER A 45 1.20 -13.55 1.47
C SER A 45 -0.23 -13.91 1.11
N GLY A 46 -0.96 -12.95 0.53
CA GLY A 46 -2.38 -13.01 0.32
C GLY A 46 -3.28 -12.97 1.56
N ASP A 47 -2.70 -12.87 2.76
CA ASP A 47 -3.42 -12.95 4.03
C ASP A 47 -3.62 -11.56 4.67
N LEU A 48 -4.81 -10.99 4.48
CA LEU A 48 -5.16 -9.69 5.05
C LEU A 48 -5.21 -9.69 6.58
N TYR A 49 -5.58 -10.81 7.21
CA TYR A 49 -5.72 -10.88 8.65
C TYR A 49 -4.36 -10.97 9.34
N ALA A 50 -3.41 -11.71 8.77
CA ALA A 50 -2.02 -11.70 9.23
C ALA A 50 -1.42 -10.30 9.13
N VAL A 51 -1.61 -9.60 8.00
CA VAL A 51 -1.12 -8.23 7.83
C VAL A 51 -1.82 -7.25 8.79
N GLN A 52 -3.13 -7.38 9.03
CA GLN A 52 -3.84 -6.55 10.00
C GLN A 52 -3.25 -6.68 11.40
N GLN A 53 -3.01 -7.91 11.86
CA GLN A 53 -2.41 -8.17 13.17
C GLN A 53 -1.00 -7.59 13.27
N LEU A 54 -0.17 -7.79 12.24
CA LEU A 54 1.19 -7.25 12.20
C LEU A 54 1.22 -5.71 12.26
N LEU A 55 0.28 -5.06 11.57
CA LEU A 55 0.16 -3.60 11.55
C LEU A 55 -0.52 -3.04 12.81
N GLY A 56 -1.12 -3.89 13.65
CA GLY A 56 -1.85 -3.49 14.84
C GLY A 56 -3.14 -2.72 14.54
N HIS A 57 -3.80 -3.00 13.41
CA HIS A 57 -5.07 -2.35 13.09
C HIS A 57 -6.23 -3.03 13.83
N SER A 58 -7.07 -2.22 14.45
CA SER A 58 -8.31 -2.68 15.12
C SER A 58 -9.45 -2.97 14.13
N ASN A 59 -9.39 -2.41 12.92
CA ASN A 59 -10.40 -2.59 11.89
C ASN A 59 -9.75 -3.14 10.61
N ILE A 60 -10.23 -4.28 10.12
CA ILE A 60 -9.78 -4.90 8.89
C ILE A 60 -9.93 -3.95 7.69
N ALA A 61 -10.95 -3.09 7.66
CA ALA A 61 -11.18 -2.12 6.60
C ALA A 61 -9.99 -1.15 6.43
N THR A 62 -9.26 -0.84 7.51
CA THR A 62 -8.03 -0.03 7.43
C THR A 62 -6.94 -0.74 6.65
N THR A 63 -6.80 -2.06 6.83
CA THR A 63 -5.83 -2.91 6.10
C THR A 63 -6.28 -3.16 4.66
N THR A 64 -7.57 -3.33 4.41
CA THR A 64 -8.13 -3.53 3.05
C THR A 64 -7.76 -2.42 2.09
N ARG A 65 -7.53 -1.19 2.58
CA ARG A 65 -7.04 -0.06 1.76
C ARG A 65 -5.67 -0.29 1.11
N TYR A 66 -4.93 -1.30 1.54
CA TYR A 66 -3.63 -1.67 0.97
C TYR A 66 -3.70 -2.84 -0.01
N ASP A 67 -4.86 -3.50 -0.15
CA ASP A 67 -5.03 -4.64 -1.05
C ASP A 67 -5.24 -4.18 -2.50
N ARG A 68 -4.17 -4.20 -3.29
CA ARG A 68 -4.17 -3.81 -4.71
C ARG A 68 -4.77 -4.89 -5.61
N ARG A 69 -4.91 -6.12 -5.14
CA ARG A 69 -5.42 -7.26 -5.92
C ARG A 69 -6.91 -7.09 -6.22
N LEU A 70 -7.65 -6.43 -5.33
CA LEU A 70 -9.06 -6.08 -5.55
C LEU A 70 -9.24 -5.14 -6.74
N GLU A 71 -8.38 -4.13 -6.87
CA GLU A 71 -8.40 -3.21 -8.02
C GLU A 71 -8.05 -3.95 -9.32
N GLN A 72 -7.05 -4.83 -9.28
CA GLN A 72 -6.61 -5.63 -10.42
C GLN A 72 -7.70 -6.61 -10.90
N ALA A 73 -8.36 -7.32 -9.98
CA ALA A 73 -9.46 -8.21 -10.30
C ALA A 73 -10.63 -7.45 -10.97
N ASN A 74 -10.97 -6.27 -10.44
CA ASN A 74 -12.02 -5.43 -11.00
C ASN A 74 -11.65 -4.85 -12.36
N ALA A 75 -10.39 -4.52 -12.61
CA ALA A 75 -9.94 -4.00 -13.90
C ALA A 75 -10.18 -5.00 -15.04
N GLY A 76 -9.88 -6.28 -14.81
CA GLY A 76 -10.12 -7.35 -15.79
C GLY A 76 -11.60 -7.55 -16.10
N SER A 77 -12.45 -7.60 -15.07
CA SER A 77 -13.90 -7.72 -15.23
C SER A 77 -14.50 -6.51 -15.95
N ARG A 78 -14.07 -5.29 -15.62
CA ARG A 78 -14.52 -4.06 -16.28
C ARG A 78 -14.14 -4.04 -17.76
N TYR A 79 -12.93 -4.47 -18.09
CA TYR A 79 -12.50 -4.56 -19.49
C TYR A 79 -13.37 -5.55 -20.27
N ALA A 80 -13.58 -6.76 -19.73
CA ALA A 80 -14.40 -7.80 -20.34
C ALA A 80 -15.86 -7.35 -20.55
N LEU A 81 -16.48 -6.71 -19.56
CA LEU A 81 -17.84 -6.16 -19.69
C LEU A 81 -17.92 -5.08 -20.77
N SER A 82 -16.96 -4.16 -20.81
CA SER A 82 -16.91 -3.10 -21.82
C SER A 82 -16.72 -3.67 -23.24
N PHE A 83 -15.99 -4.78 -23.37
CA PHE A 83 -15.76 -5.46 -24.64
C PHE A 83 -17.03 -6.13 -25.16
N LEU A 84 -17.74 -6.87 -24.30
CA LEU A 84 -19.01 -7.53 -24.67
C LEU A 84 -20.09 -6.52 -25.05
N GLN A 85 -20.20 -5.40 -24.33
CA GLN A 85 -21.14 -4.33 -24.66
C GLN A 85 -20.86 -3.70 -26.03
N ARG A 86 -19.59 -3.50 -26.41
CA ARG A 86 -19.22 -2.98 -27.73
C ARG A 86 -19.54 -3.95 -28.87
N GLN A 87 -19.37 -5.26 -28.67
CA GLN A 87 -19.73 -6.25 -29.70
C GLN A 87 -21.24 -6.36 -29.92
N GLY A 88 -22.05 -6.14 -28.88
CA GLY A 88 -23.51 -6.13 -28.99
C GLY A 88 -24.08 -4.94 -29.79
N GLN A 89 -23.39 -3.80 -29.83
CA GLN A 89 -23.85 -2.61 -30.57
C GLN A 89 -23.50 -2.58 -32.06
N ALA A 90 -22.63 -3.48 -32.54
CA ALA A 90 -22.20 -3.51 -33.95
C ALA A 90 -23.08 -4.40 -34.86
N ARG A 91 -24.21 -4.91 -34.34
CA ARG A 91 -25.15 -5.80 -35.05
C ARG A 91 -26.57 -5.21 -35.19
N GLY A 92 -26.72 -3.89 -35.00
CA GLY A 92 -27.97 -3.16 -35.21
C GLY A 92 -27.92 -2.34 -36.49
#